data_AF-A0A9Q1I9L5-F1
#
_entry.id   AF-A0A9Q1I9L5-F1
#
_cell.length_a   1.000
_cell.length_b   1.000
_cell.length_c   1.000
_cell.angle_alpha   90.00
_cell.angle_beta   90.00
_cell.angle_gamma   90.00
#
_symmetry.space_group_name_H-M   'P 1'
#
loop_
_entity.id
_entity.type
_entity.pdbx_description
1 polymer ?
#
loop_
_entity_poly.entity_id
_entity_poly.type
_entity_poly.pdbx_seq_one_letter_code
_entity_poly.pdbx_strand_id
1 'polypeptide(L)'
;MADRPVIKAEGKSGGIVIKDEWPGYHLDLFTYPEHYSGDLECIYLPHGIIMDRTERLARNIMEDLGDHDIVVLCVLKGGYQFCADLVEFIKALSRNSTRSLLMRVDFIRVKSYLQNSAGSPE
;
A
#
# COMPACT_ATOMS: atom_id res chain seq x y z
N MET A 1 26.26 -8.44 -22.99
CA MET A 1 26.23 -7.21 -22.18
C MET A 1 25.05 -6.39 -22.70
N ALA A 2 23.85 -6.64 -22.16
CA ALA A 2 22.65 -5.89 -22.53
C ALA A 2 22.28 -5.03 -21.33
N ASP A 3 22.43 -3.72 -21.51
CA ASP A 3 22.08 -2.68 -20.56
C ASP A 3 20.58 -2.75 -20.25
N ARG A 4 20.22 -2.93 -18.98
CA ARG A 4 18.82 -2.89 -18.54
C ARG A 4 18.42 -1.42 -18.44
N PRO A 5 17.29 -0.98 -19.01
CA PRO A 5 16.88 0.40 -18.90
C PRO A 5 16.64 0.74 -17.43
N VAL A 6 17.48 1.62 -16.89
CA VAL A 6 17.25 2.27 -15.60
C VAL A 6 16.04 3.17 -15.80
N ILE A 7 14.88 2.75 -15.30
CA ILE A 7 13.69 3.60 -15.27
C ILE A 7 14.00 4.75 -14.32
N LYS A 8 14.36 5.89 -14.90
CA LYS A 8 14.67 7.12 -14.19
C LYS A 8 13.35 7.70 -13.65
N ALA A 9 13.09 7.48 -12.36
CA ALA A 9 11.93 8.04 -11.67
C ALA A 9 12.19 9.51 -11.31
N GLU A 10 12.22 10.40 -12.29
CA GLU A 10 12.28 11.84 -12.04
C GLU A 10 10.87 12.36 -11.73
N GLY A 11 10.66 12.86 -10.50
CA GLY A 11 9.48 13.66 -10.15
C GLY A 11 8.39 13.00 -9.29
N LYS A 12 8.60 11.84 -8.66
CA LYS A 12 7.62 11.31 -7.70
C LYS A 12 7.77 11.97 -6.34
N SER A 13 6.68 12.53 -5.80
CA SER A 13 6.65 12.96 -4.39
C SER A 13 7.11 11.77 -3.54
N GLY A 14 8.23 11.92 -2.82
CA GLY A 14 8.60 10.96 -1.79
C GLY A 14 7.39 10.70 -0.90
N GLY A 15 7.21 9.46 -0.44
CA GLY A 15 6.16 9.14 0.52
C GLY A 15 6.25 9.99 1.79
N ILE A 16 5.37 9.74 2.76
CA ILE A 16 5.51 10.35 4.08
C ILE A 16 6.84 9.86 4.67
N VAL A 17 7.75 10.79 5.00
CA VAL A 17 9.06 10.48 5.57
C VAL A 17 8.92 10.43 7.08
N ILE A 18 9.07 9.23 7.64
CA ILE A 18 9.17 9.00 9.09
C ILE A 18 10.66 8.96 9.42
N LYS A 19 11.09 9.81 10.35
CA LYS A 19 12.49 9.87 10.80
C LYS A 19 12.78 8.73 11.77
N ASP A 20 14.03 8.29 11.85
CA ASP A 20 14.46 7.22 12.74
C ASP A 20 14.23 7.57 14.22
N GLU A 21 14.29 8.85 14.58
CA GLU A 21 14.04 9.33 15.95
C GLU A 21 12.55 9.56 16.26
N TRP A 22 11.61 9.14 15.39
CA TRP A 22 10.18 9.32 15.61
C TRP A 22 9.68 8.41 16.75
N PRO A 23 9.18 8.98 17.88
CA PRO A 23 8.80 8.20 19.05
C PRO A 23 7.39 7.59 18.96
N GLY A 24 6.61 7.90 17.92
CA GLY A 24 5.20 7.57 17.86
C GLY A 24 4.33 8.43 18.77
N TYR A 25 3.02 8.17 18.77
CA TYR A 25 2.06 8.84 19.65
C TYR A 25 1.73 7.97 20.87
N HIS A 26 1.47 8.62 22.01
CA HIS A 26 1.04 7.94 23.22
C HIS A 26 -0.35 7.29 23.04
N LEU A 27 -0.54 6.08 23.58
CA LEU A 27 -1.76 5.30 23.42
C LEU A 27 -3.00 6.01 23.97
N ASP A 28 -2.87 6.69 25.11
CA ASP A 28 -3.98 7.42 25.78
C ASP A 28 -4.60 8.55 24.94
N LEU A 29 -3.95 8.97 23.86
CA LEU A 29 -4.48 9.98 22.94
C LEU A 29 -5.47 9.39 21.92
N PHE A 30 -5.58 8.07 21.84
CA PHE A 30 -6.35 7.36 20.83
C PHE A 30 -7.21 6.26 21.44
N THR A 31 -8.25 5.87 20.70
CA THR A 31 -9.03 4.67 21.00
C THR A 31 -8.44 3.49 20.24
N TYR A 32 -8.19 2.39 20.94
CA TYR A 32 -7.76 1.11 20.36
C TYR A 32 -8.43 -0.05 21.11
N PRO A 33 -8.47 -1.27 20.54
CA PRO A 33 -9.14 -2.39 21.18
C PRO A 33 -8.54 -2.75 22.54
N GLU A 34 -9.39 -2.87 23.57
CA GLU A 34 -8.96 -3.10 24.95
C GLU A 34 -8.15 -4.39 25.15
N HIS A 35 -8.42 -5.43 24.36
CA HIS A 35 -7.70 -6.70 24.45
C HIS A 35 -6.24 -6.63 23.98
N TYR A 36 -5.80 -5.49 23.43
CA TYR A 36 -4.39 -5.21 23.14
C TYR A 36 -3.74 -4.28 24.18
N SER A 37 -4.44 -3.97 25.28
CA SER A 37 -3.90 -3.14 26.34
C SER A 37 -2.70 -3.82 27.00
N GLY A 38 -1.55 -3.13 27.01
CA GLY A 38 -0.27 -3.68 27.49
C GLY A 38 0.57 -4.38 26.43
N ASP A 39 0.01 -4.67 25.24
CA ASP A 39 0.74 -5.32 24.14
C ASP A 39 1.32 -4.32 23.11
N LEU A 40 0.91 -3.05 23.19
CA LEU A 40 1.33 -1.99 22.28
C LEU A 40 2.24 -1.01 23.02
N GLU A 41 3.28 -0.52 22.35
CA GLU A 41 4.18 0.50 22.89
C GLU A 41 3.69 1.92 22.56
N CYS A 42 3.30 2.16 21.30
CA CYS A 42 2.82 3.45 20.82
C CYS A 42 1.92 3.30 19.58
N ILE A 43 1.18 4.35 19.24
CA ILE A 43 0.55 4.48 17.92
C ILE A 43 1.58 5.06 16.95
N TYR A 44 2.11 4.24 16.05
CA TYR A 44 3.17 4.68 15.11
C TYR A 44 2.60 5.52 13.96
N LEU A 45 1.49 5.06 13.36
CA LEU A 45 0.75 5.73 12.31
C LEU A 45 -0.75 5.71 12.63
N PRO A 46 -1.36 6.86 12.97
CA PRO A 46 -2.80 6.95 13.16
C PRO A 46 -3.57 6.59 11.89
N HIS A 47 -4.72 5.95 12.06
CA HIS A 47 -5.60 5.54 10.96
C HIS A 47 -5.93 6.70 10.00
N GLY A 48 -6.23 7.90 10.55
CA GLY A 48 -6.53 9.07 9.72
C GLY A 48 -5.41 9.45 8.75
N ILE A 49 -4.15 9.44 9.20
CA ILE A 49 -2.99 9.74 8.35
C ILE A 49 -2.85 8.70 7.22
N ILE A 50 -3.14 7.43 7.52
CA ILE A 50 -3.13 6.35 6.51
C ILE A 50 -4.22 6.60 5.47
N MET A 51 -5.42 6.98 5.89
CA MET A 51 -6.54 7.28 4.98
C MET A 51 -6.24 8.50 4.09
N ASP A 52 -5.77 9.60 4.66
CA ASP A 52 -5.39 10.82 3.92
C ASP A 52 -4.33 10.51 2.86
N ARG A 53 -3.32 9.69 3.22
CA ARG A 53 -2.29 9.30 2.27
C ARG A 53 -2.81 8.36 1.20
N THR A 54 -3.68 7.43 1.56
CA THR A 54 -4.30 6.47 0.62
C THR A 54 -5.18 7.21 -0.40
N GLU A 55 -5.93 8.22 0.02
CA GLU A 55 -6.68 9.08 -0.90
C GLU A 55 -5.75 9.79 -1.91
N ARG A 56 -4.65 10.39 -1.41
CA ARG A 56 -3.68 11.05 -2.29
C ARG A 56 -3.04 10.07 -3.26
N LEU A 57 -2.74 8.85 -2.81
CA LEU A 57 -2.22 7.79 -3.69
C LEU A 57 -3.23 7.40 -4.77
N ALA A 58 -4.52 7.28 -4.44
CA ALA A 58 -5.57 7.00 -5.41
C ALA A 58 -5.64 8.07 -6.52
N ARG A 59 -5.57 9.36 -6.14
CA ARG A 59 -5.52 10.47 -7.11
C ARG A 59 -4.31 10.39 -8.03
N ASN A 60 -3.12 10.17 -7.47
CA ASN A 60 -1.89 10.02 -8.24
C ASN A 60 -1.98 8.84 -9.22
N ILE A 61 -2.53 7.70 -8.78
CA ILE A 61 -2.72 6.51 -9.63
C ILE A 61 -3.67 6.82 -10.80
N MET A 62 -4.77 7.51 -10.54
CA MET A 62 -5.72 7.89 -11.59
C MET A 62 -5.15 8.93 -12.57
N GLU A 63 -4.34 9.88 -12.08
CA GLU A 63 -3.62 10.82 -12.92
C GLU A 63 -2.60 10.10 -13.83
N ASP A 64 -1.88 9.11 -13.30
CA ASP A 64 -0.89 8.31 -14.04
C ASP A 64 -1.53 7.34 -15.05
N LEU A 65 -2.66 6.71 -14.71
CA LEU A 65 -3.32 5.69 -15.56
C LEU A 65 -4.20 6.27 -16.67
N GLY A 66 -4.67 7.52 -16.54
CA GLY A 66 -5.52 8.15 -17.55
C GLY A 66 -6.83 7.40 -17.77
N ASP A 67 -7.09 7.01 -19.03
CA ASP A 67 -8.35 6.36 -19.48
C ASP A 67 -8.24 4.83 -19.62
N HIS A 68 -7.20 4.21 -19.03
CA HIS A 68 -6.99 2.77 -19.14
C HIS A 68 -7.73 1.98 -18.08
N ASP A 69 -8.32 0.84 -18.47
CA ASP A 69 -8.89 -0.13 -17.54
C ASP A 69 -7.82 -0.69 -16.59
N ILE A 70 -8.22 -0.95 -15.35
CA ILE A 70 -7.29 -1.26 -14.25
C ILE A 70 -7.62 -2.63 -13.67
N VAL A 71 -6.58 -3.44 -13.45
CA VAL A 71 -6.65 -4.64 -12.62
C VAL A 71 -5.81 -4.42 -11.36
N VAL A 72 -6.46 -4.44 -10.20
CA VAL A 72 -5.81 -4.31 -8.89
C VAL A 72 -5.47 -5.69 -8.37
N LEU A 73 -4.18 -5.97 -8.18
CA LEU A 73 -3.69 -7.25 -7.68
C LEU A 73 -3.33 -7.14 -6.19
N CYS A 74 -4.19 -7.64 -5.31
CA CYS A 74 -4.00 -7.60 -3.87
C CYS A 74 -3.12 -8.76 -3.38
N VAL A 75 -2.01 -8.43 -2.70
CA VAL A 75 -1.15 -9.42 -2.05
C VAL A 75 -1.66 -9.71 -0.63
N LEU A 76 -2.11 -10.94 -0.41
CA LEU A 76 -2.65 -11.42 0.87
C LEU A 76 -1.55 -11.95 1.80
N LYS A 77 -1.74 -11.90 3.12
CA LYS A 77 -2.95 -11.41 3.82
C LYS A 77 -2.92 -9.92 4.15
N GLY A 78 -1.78 -9.38 4.55
CA GLY A 78 -1.67 -8.03 5.14
C GLY A 78 -2.10 -6.88 4.22
N GLY A 79 -2.10 -7.06 2.89
CA GLY A 79 -2.50 -6.02 1.94
C GLY A 79 -4.01 -5.78 1.85
N TYR A 80 -4.86 -6.60 2.48
CA TYR A 80 -6.30 -6.58 2.23
C TYR A 80 -6.98 -5.25 2.64
N GLN A 81 -6.64 -4.68 3.80
CA GLN A 81 -7.24 -3.42 4.27
C GLN A 81 -6.85 -2.27 3.35
N PHE A 82 -5.54 -2.07 3.17
CA PHE A 82 -5.02 -1.05 2.25
C PHE A 82 -5.60 -1.16 0.84
N CYS A 83 -5.69 -2.38 0.30
CA CYS A 83 -6.27 -2.59 -1.03
C CYS A 83 -7.75 -2.22 -1.07
N ALA A 84 -8.53 -2.58 -0.04
CA ALA A 84 -9.94 -2.23 0.04
C ALA A 84 -10.13 -0.71 0.09
N ASP A 85 -9.38 -0.02 0.95
CA ASP A 85 -9.45 1.43 1.11
C ASP A 85 -9.04 2.15 -0.17
N LEU A 86 -7.94 1.72 -0.80
CA LEU A 86 -7.46 2.28 -2.06
C LEU A 86 -8.47 2.12 -3.20
N VAL A 87 -9.05 0.92 -3.34
CA VAL A 87 -10.07 0.64 -4.35
C VAL A 87 -11.31 1.51 -4.12
N GLU A 88 -11.71 1.73 -2.87
CA GLU A 88 -12.87 2.58 -2.56
C GLU A 88 -12.60 4.05 -2.95
N PHE A 89 -11.42 4.58 -2.65
CA PHE A 89 -11.04 5.93 -3.11
C PHE A 89 -10.99 6.03 -4.64
N ILE A 90 -10.44 5.05 -5.35
CA ILE A 90 -10.42 5.04 -6.82
C ILE A 90 -11.86 4.98 -7.39
N LYS A 91 -12.74 4.16 -6.80
CA LYS A 91 -14.16 4.11 -7.20
C LYS A 91 -14.85 5.46 -6.99
N ALA A 92 -14.62 6.11 -5.85
CA ALA A 92 -15.18 7.40 -5.54
C ALA A 92 -14.73 8.47 -6.54
N LEU A 93 -13.44 8.50 -6.88
CA LEU A 93 -12.89 9.43 -7.87
C LEU A 93 -13.41 9.15 -9.28
N SER A 94 -13.53 7.87 -9.67
CA SER A 94 -14.08 7.45 -10.97
C SER A 94 -15.52 7.92 -11.16
N ARG A 95 -16.38 7.71 -10.14
CA ARG A 95 -17.80 8.16 -10.17
C ARG A 95 -17.97 9.67 -10.29
N ASN A 96 -17.04 10.43 -9.73
CA ASN A 96 -17.07 11.90 -9.76
C ASN A 96 -16.38 12.48 -11.01
N SER A 97 -15.85 11.63 -11.89
CA SER A 97 -15.26 12.04 -13.16
C SER A 97 -16.20 11.73 -14.32
N THR A 98 -16.01 12.41 -15.45
CA THR A 98 -16.71 12.10 -16.70
C THR A 98 -16.19 10.82 -17.38
N ARG A 99 -15.16 10.18 -16.82
CA ARG A 99 -14.47 9.01 -17.38
C ARG A 99 -14.93 7.74 -16.67
N SER A 100 -15.43 6.78 -17.44
CA SER A 100 -15.82 5.47 -16.93
C SER A 100 -14.66 4.48 -17.10
N LEU A 101 -13.95 4.17 -16.01
CA LEU A 101 -12.89 3.16 -15.98
C LEU A 101 -13.44 1.81 -15.49
N LEU A 102 -13.17 0.72 -16.21
CA LEU A 102 -13.44 -0.62 -15.70
C LEU A 102 -12.35 -1.02 -14.71
N MET A 103 -12.75 -1.37 -13.48
CA MET A 103 -11.84 -1.80 -12.42
C MET A 103 -12.16 -3.24 -12.01
N ARG A 104 -11.15 -4.11 -12.06
CA ARG A 104 -11.21 -5.49 -11.53
C ARG A 104 -10.22 -5.66 -10.39
N VAL A 105 -10.51 -6.58 -9.48
CA VAL A 105 -9.64 -6.89 -8.33
C VAL A 105 -9.36 -8.38 -8.30
N ASP A 106 -8.09 -8.75 -8.25
CA ASP A 106 -7.60 -10.13 -8.10
C ASP A 106 -6.75 -10.28 -6.84
N PHE A 107 -6.63 -11.50 -6.34
CA PHE A 107 -5.92 -11.79 -5.09
C PHE A 107 -4.86 -12.86 -5.28
N ILE A 108 -3.66 -12.60 -4.74
CA ILE A 108 -2.56 -13.57 -4.72
C ILE A 108 -2.02 -13.74 -3.32
N ARG A 109 -1.51 -14.94 -3.03
CA ARG A 109 -0.75 -15.23 -1.80
C ARG A 109 0.65 -15.67 -2.19
N VAL A 110 1.64 -14.89 -1.78
CA VAL A 110 3.04 -15.17 -2.08
C VAL A 110 3.64 -16.01 -0.95
N LYS A 111 4.51 -16.96 -1.31
CA LYS A 111 5.35 -17.72 -0.38
C LYS A 111 6.80 -17.58 -0.83
N SER A 112 7.65 -17.04 0.04
CA SER A 112 9.09 -17.08 -0.18
C SER A 112 9.62 -18.47 0.13
N TYR A 113 10.21 -19.15 -0.85
CA TYR A 113 10.96 -20.38 -0.61
C TYR A 113 12.45 -20.08 -0.75
N LEU A 114 13.23 -20.54 0.22
CA LEU A 114 14.69 -20.61 0.06
C LEU A 114 15.00 -21.93 -0.64
N GLN A 115 15.54 -21.87 -1.85
CA GLN A 115 16.09 -23.04 -2.51
C GLN A 115 17.51 -23.27 -1.98
N ASN A 116 17.63 -24.02 -0.87
CA ASN A 116 18.90 -24.58 -0.45
C ASN A 116 19.25 -25.76 -1.35
N SER A 117 19.70 -25.50 -2.57
CA SER A 117 20.39 -26.51 -3.36
C SER A 117 21.82 -26.68 -2.83
N ALA A 118 21.95 -27.20 -1.61
CA ALA A 118 23.13 -27.98 -1.23
C ALA A 118 22.86 -29.42 -1.71
N GLY A 119 22.96 -29.61 -3.03
CA GLY A 119 23.02 -30.95 -3.59
C GLY A 119 24.38 -31.54 -3.22
N SER A 120 24.41 -32.32 -2.14
CA SER A 120 25.47 -33.31 -1.94
C SER A 120 25.29 -34.38 -3.03
N PRO A 121 26.32 -34.68 -3.84
CA PRO A 121 26.27 -35.86 -4.69
C PRO A 121 26.47 -37.08 -3.79
N GLU A 122 25.46 -37.95 -3.72
CA GLU A 122 25.69 -39.38 -3.44
C GLU A 122 26.26 -40.06 -4.68
#